data_AF-A0A2V3TSF0-F1
#
_entry.id   AF-A0A2V3TSF0-F1
#
_cell.length_a   1.000
_cell.length_b   1.000
_cell.length_c   1.000
_cell.angle_alpha   90.00
_cell.angle_beta   90.00
_cell.angle_gamma   90.00
#
_symmetry.space_group_name_H-M   'P 1'
#
loop_
_entity.id
_entity.type
_entity.pdbx_description
1 polymer ?
#
loop_
_entity_poly.entity_id
_entity_poly.type
_entity_poly.pdbx_seq_one_letter_code
_entity_poly.pdbx_strand_id
1 'polypeptide(L)'
;MSWPAALLWVLILAAAFSNGPGLLYLLMICGAFGSLQMLPGSGGANLLPQSACAAVFIGKVMIQPGNIRRGIEAALDPQRLVLFSAFLAYALFGALVLPRVFSGMIEVVPVSAFRFGTDILKPGAGNITQSGYMALSYAATLAFTVIGQTEAMRAHYRRALLSAACALVATGLVDLITFSLNLGAVLEPFRTATYALLTDVEAEGAKRVVGLMPEASSYGTACVGMAAALVFTQPLYRAGNEQVLVMVAIGGLVLMTMLSTSSTAYVGLAVFGLVYGLDLLVRMLDAGNPRRDQIGLEVGLIVLVVFAIFATFVIQPALFDPIVAMVDKMVFQKSSSASYVERSLWNRVGWHAFLDSGGLGVGLGSIRVSNWVISILGSTGLFGALMMFGFIAQQLVAAPRNATRDAVVFATVTKLALVPVLVMYQLAGTIPDIGIAASAALGMIAAAHTPRPAGRAISRPPPAGPAPAVSRLSEARP
;
A
#
# COMPACT_ATOMS: atom_id res chain seq x y z
N MET A 1 26.08 -10.36 -6.53
CA MET A 1 24.82 -9.66 -6.84
C MET A 1 24.28 -10.29 -8.12
N SER A 2 22.98 -10.57 -8.21
CA SER A 2 22.40 -11.17 -9.42
C SER A 2 22.27 -10.15 -10.56
N TRP A 3 22.19 -10.63 -11.81
CA TRP A 3 22.05 -9.76 -12.97
C TRP A 3 20.75 -8.90 -12.94
N PRO A 4 19.59 -9.35 -12.41
CA PRO A 4 18.41 -8.48 -12.31
C PRO A 4 18.62 -7.31 -11.34
N ALA A 5 19.33 -7.55 -10.23
CA ALA A 5 19.70 -6.49 -9.30
C ALA A 5 20.64 -5.47 -9.96
N ALA A 6 21.64 -5.93 -10.74
CA ALA A 6 22.51 -5.02 -11.49
C ALA A 6 21.71 -4.14 -12.48
N LEU A 7 20.79 -4.77 -13.24
CA LEU A 7 19.93 -4.06 -14.19
C LEU A 7 19.03 -3.04 -13.50
N LEU A 8 18.39 -3.40 -12.38
CA LEU A 8 17.55 -2.47 -11.63
C LEU A 8 18.34 -1.29 -11.06
N TRP A 9 19.57 -1.50 -10.59
CA TRP A 9 20.43 -0.37 -10.19
C TRP A 9 20.69 0.59 -11.35
N VAL A 10 21.02 0.07 -12.54
CA VAL A 10 21.22 0.89 -13.74
C VAL A 10 19.95 1.67 -14.09
N LEU A 11 18.78 1.03 -14.06
CA LEU A 11 17.51 1.68 -14.34
C LEU A 11 17.16 2.75 -13.30
N ILE A 12 17.41 2.49 -12.01
CA ILE A 12 17.19 3.46 -10.92
C ILE A 12 18.08 4.69 -11.13
N LEU A 13 19.36 4.49 -11.40
CA LEU A 13 20.30 5.59 -11.62
C LEU A 13 19.95 6.38 -12.90
N ALA A 14 19.66 5.70 -14.01
CA ALA A 14 19.25 6.34 -15.25
C ALA A 14 17.96 7.17 -15.05
N ALA A 15 16.96 6.62 -14.36
CA ALA A 15 15.73 7.33 -14.03
C ALA A 15 15.96 8.50 -13.06
N ALA A 16 16.94 8.38 -12.15
CA ALA A 16 17.34 9.45 -11.24
C ALA A 16 17.90 10.66 -11.99
N PHE A 17 18.75 10.45 -12.99
CA PHE A 17 19.29 11.53 -13.83
C PHE A 17 18.31 12.06 -14.88
N SER A 18 17.24 11.33 -15.19
CA SER A 18 16.20 11.82 -16.11
C SER A 18 15.35 12.95 -15.48
N ASN A 19 14.89 13.93 -16.26
CA ASN A 19 13.99 14.98 -15.75
C ASN A 19 12.52 14.53 -15.62
N GLY A 20 12.20 13.31 -16.04
CA GLY A 20 10.83 12.80 -16.09
C GLY A 20 10.34 12.10 -14.81
N PRO A 21 9.07 11.64 -14.81
CA PRO A 21 8.46 10.89 -13.71
C PRO A 21 8.93 9.43 -13.64
N GLY A 22 9.90 9.02 -14.47
CA GLY A 22 10.31 7.61 -14.61
C GLY A 22 10.72 6.96 -13.30
N LEU A 23 11.38 7.70 -12.41
CA LEU A 23 11.79 7.19 -11.09
C LEU A 23 10.58 6.87 -10.19
N LEU A 24 9.50 7.66 -10.27
CA LEU A 24 8.25 7.37 -9.56
C LEU A 24 7.60 6.09 -10.08
N TYR A 25 7.62 5.87 -11.40
CA TYR A 25 7.02 4.67 -11.99
C TYR A 25 7.84 3.44 -11.60
N LEU A 26 9.17 3.54 -11.69
CA LEU A 26 10.08 2.49 -11.28
C LEU A 26 9.95 2.17 -9.79
N LEU A 27 9.78 3.17 -8.93
CA LEU A 27 9.52 2.97 -7.50
C LEU A 27 8.31 2.08 -7.23
N MET A 28 7.21 2.31 -7.93
CA MET A 28 6.00 1.50 -7.77
C MET A 28 6.17 0.12 -8.39
N ILE A 29 6.80 0.01 -9.57
CA ILE A 29 7.11 -1.28 -10.23
C ILE A 29 8.02 -2.15 -9.36
N CYS A 30 9.03 -1.56 -8.70
CA CYS A 30 9.93 -2.27 -7.80
C CYS A 30 9.19 -2.97 -6.64
N GLY A 31 7.98 -2.54 -6.31
CA GLY A 31 7.11 -3.23 -5.35
C GLY A 31 6.73 -4.65 -5.78
N ALA A 32 6.82 -5.00 -7.07
CA ALA A 32 6.57 -6.36 -7.57
C ALA A 32 7.73 -7.34 -7.34
N PHE A 33 8.91 -6.87 -6.93
CA PHE A 33 10.15 -7.65 -6.80
C PHE A 33 10.53 -7.88 -5.34
N GLY A 34 9.59 -8.43 -4.56
CA GLY A 34 9.76 -8.63 -3.12
C GLY A 34 10.84 -9.66 -2.73
N SER A 35 11.16 -10.61 -3.59
CA SER A 35 12.15 -11.69 -3.33
C SER A 35 13.58 -11.36 -3.78
N LEU A 36 13.81 -10.18 -4.39
CA LEU A 36 15.10 -9.81 -4.97
C LEU A 36 15.96 -9.05 -3.95
N GLN A 37 17.23 -9.46 -3.82
CA GLN A 37 18.25 -8.79 -3.01
C GLN A 37 19.07 -7.83 -3.88
N MET A 38 19.13 -6.54 -3.52
CA MET A 38 19.88 -5.53 -4.26
C MET A 38 21.36 -5.43 -3.90
N LEU A 39 21.78 -5.99 -2.77
CA LEU A 39 23.17 -5.94 -2.30
C LEU A 39 23.96 -7.20 -2.71
N PRO A 40 25.27 -7.09 -2.94
CA PRO A 40 26.14 -8.25 -3.09
C PRO A 40 26.35 -8.96 -1.75
N GLY A 41 26.20 -10.29 -1.73
CA GLY A 41 26.52 -11.14 -0.58
C GLY A 41 25.33 -11.48 0.32
N SER A 42 25.60 -12.30 1.34
CA SER A 42 24.62 -12.83 2.31
C SER A 42 24.59 -12.06 3.63
N GLY A 43 25.16 -10.85 3.68
CA GLY A 43 25.13 -10.00 4.88
C GLY A 43 23.68 -9.83 5.33
N GLY A 44 23.38 -10.21 6.58
CA GLY A 44 22.03 -10.55 7.08
C GLY A 44 20.92 -9.48 7.04
N ALA A 45 21.09 -8.39 6.29
CA ALA A 45 20.05 -7.40 5.99
C ALA A 45 19.69 -7.45 4.50
N ASN A 46 18.39 -7.45 4.19
CA ASN A 46 17.93 -7.48 2.79
C ASN A 46 17.64 -6.08 2.26
N LEU A 47 18.35 -5.61 1.24
CA LEU A 47 17.95 -4.36 0.57
C LEU A 47 17.04 -4.70 -0.59
N LEU A 48 15.74 -4.46 -0.42
CA LEU A 48 14.75 -4.72 -1.47
C LEU A 48 14.78 -3.64 -2.56
N PRO A 49 14.41 -3.97 -3.81
CA PRO A 49 14.37 -3.02 -4.92
C PRO A 49 13.53 -1.79 -4.62
N GLN A 50 12.36 -1.97 -3.98
CA GLN A 50 11.47 -0.87 -3.64
C GLN A 50 12.12 0.08 -2.63
N SER A 51 12.82 -0.45 -1.62
CA SER A 51 13.54 0.34 -0.62
C SER A 51 14.72 1.09 -1.23
N ALA A 52 15.51 0.43 -2.10
CA ALA A 52 16.61 1.08 -2.82
C ALA A 52 16.11 2.22 -3.71
N CYS A 53 15.07 1.97 -4.50
CA CYS A 53 14.46 2.98 -5.37
C CYS A 53 13.84 4.12 -4.55
N ALA A 54 13.21 3.82 -3.42
CA ALA A 54 12.63 4.82 -2.52
C ALA A 54 13.70 5.78 -2.00
N ALA A 55 14.86 5.28 -1.57
CA ALA A 55 15.95 6.10 -1.07
C ALA A 55 16.44 7.11 -2.13
N VAL A 56 16.64 6.64 -3.37
CA VAL A 56 17.05 7.50 -4.49
C VAL A 56 15.96 8.51 -4.86
N PHE A 57 14.69 8.07 -4.87
CA PHE A 57 13.54 8.94 -5.12
C PHE A 57 13.41 10.05 -4.07
N ILE A 58 13.50 9.71 -2.80
CA ILE A 58 13.47 10.67 -1.68
C ILE A 58 14.61 11.67 -1.81
N GLY A 59 15.84 11.20 -2.07
CA GLY A 59 17.00 12.06 -2.28
C GLY A 59 16.75 13.06 -3.42
N LYS A 60 16.29 12.58 -4.58
CA LYS A 60 15.96 13.42 -5.73
C LYS A 60 14.88 14.46 -5.41
N VAL A 61 13.84 14.08 -4.69
CA VAL A 61 12.78 15.01 -4.27
C VAL A 61 13.34 16.05 -3.30
N MET A 62 14.09 15.65 -2.29
CA MET A 62 14.54 16.57 -1.22
C MET A 62 15.65 17.54 -1.68
N ILE A 63 16.47 17.16 -2.67
CA ILE A 63 17.50 18.05 -3.24
C ILE A 63 16.87 19.24 -4.01
N GLN A 64 15.62 19.14 -4.48
CA GLN A 64 14.98 20.24 -5.20
C GLN A 64 14.80 21.48 -4.31
N PRO A 65 15.06 22.69 -4.83
CA PRO A 65 14.95 23.93 -4.06
C PRO A 65 13.59 24.09 -3.35
N GLY A 66 13.65 24.39 -2.05
CA GLY A 66 12.47 24.60 -1.22
C GLY A 66 11.74 23.35 -0.74
N ASN A 67 12.09 22.14 -1.21
CA ASN A 67 11.44 20.91 -0.76
C ASN A 67 11.79 20.53 0.69
N ILE A 68 13.02 20.78 1.14
CA ILE A 68 13.42 20.57 2.54
C ILE A 68 12.55 21.43 3.46
N ARG A 69 12.39 22.72 3.16
CA ARG A 69 11.55 23.63 3.94
C ARG A 69 10.10 23.15 3.97
N ARG A 70 9.52 22.82 2.81
CA ARG A 70 8.15 22.26 2.72
C ARG A 70 8.01 20.94 3.47
N GLY A 71 9.07 20.14 3.54
CA GLY A 71 9.15 18.91 4.34
C GLY A 71 9.11 19.21 5.83
N ILE A 72 9.95 20.13 6.31
CA ILE A 72 9.93 20.55 7.73
C ILE A 72 8.56 21.09 8.12
N GLU A 73 7.98 21.96 7.29
CA GLU A 73 6.62 22.48 7.50
C GLU A 73 5.57 21.35 7.54
N ALA A 74 5.73 20.29 6.73
CA ALA A 74 4.85 19.12 6.74
C ALA A 74 5.00 18.27 8.01
N ALA A 75 6.24 18.05 8.44
CA ALA A 75 6.60 17.28 9.62
C ALA A 75 6.07 17.92 10.91
N LEU A 76 5.91 19.24 10.93
CA LEU A 76 5.43 19.98 12.11
C LEU A 76 3.93 20.32 12.05
N ASP A 77 3.24 20.10 10.93
CA ASP A 77 1.82 20.44 10.80
C ASP A 77 0.91 19.39 11.49
N PRO A 78 0.06 19.82 12.44
CA PRO A 78 -0.83 18.94 13.18
C PRO A 78 -1.84 18.15 12.37
N GLN A 79 -2.20 18.55 11.14
CA GLN A 79 -3.08 17.74 10.27
C GLN A 79 -2.35 17.00 9.16
N ARG A 80 -1.02 17.10 9.12
CA ARG A 80 -0.18 16.37 8.15
C ARG A 80 0.60 15.29 8.89
N LEU A 81 1.86 15.54 9.22
CA LEU A 81 2.76 14.46 9.61
C LEU A 81 3.23 14.52 11.07
N VAL A 82 2.79 15.49 11.89
CA VAL A 82 3.35 15.66 13.25
C VAL A 82 3.26 14.39 14.10
N LEU A 83 2.14 13.66 14.01
CA LEU A 83 1.95 12.42 14.75
C LEU A 83 2.89 11.32 14.25
N PHE A 84 3.12 11.24 12.95
CA PHE A 84 4.06 10.28 12.39
C PHE A 84 5.52 10.66 12.68
N SER A 85 5.85 11.95 12.69
CA SER A 85 7.16 12.46 13.10
C SER A 85 7.44 12.14 14.57
N ALA A 86 6.47 12.35 15.45
CA ALA A 86 6.56 11.99 16.86
C ALA A 86 6.71 10.48 17.06
N PHE A 87 5.91 9.69 16.32
CA PHE A 87 6.03 8.23 16.31
C PHE A 87 7.44 7.80 15.87
N LEU A 88 7.98 8.35 14.78
CA LEU A 88 9.32 7.98 14.29
C LEU A 88 10.37 8.30 15.36
N ALA A 89 10.33 9.49 15.95
CA ALA A 89 11.26 9.87 17.00
C ALA A 89 11.22 8.89 18.19
N TYR A 90 10.01 8.54 18.65
CA TYR A 90 9.83 7.58 19.73
C TYR A 90 10.26 6.16 19.32
N ALA A 91 9.96 5.73 18.10
CA ALA A 91 10.32 4.39 17.62
C ALA A 91 11.84 4.22 17.47
N LEU A 92 12.55 5.25 17.00
CA LEU A 92 14.02 5.27 16.92
C LEU A 92 14.66 5.30 18.31
N PHE A 93 14.12 6.11 19.22
CA PHE A 93 14.52 6.08 20.63
C PHE A 93 14.31 4.68 21.22
N GLY A 94 13.13 4.11 21.00
CA GLY A 94 12.74 2.78 21.45
C GLY A 94 13.66 1.69 20.93
N ALA A 95 14.04 1.73 19.66
CA ALA A 95 14.97 0.79 19.03
C ALA A 95 16.36 0.78 19.69
N LEU A 96 16.81 1.95 20.17
CA LEU A 96 18.13 2.10 20.78
C LEU A 96 18.11 1.80 22.27
N VAL A 97 17.08 2.24 23.00
CA VAL A 97 17.07 2.23 24.47
C VAL A 97 16.37 1.00 25.04
N LEU A 98 15.17 0.66 24.57
CA LEU A 98 14.32 -0.36 25.21
C LEU A 98 14.92 -1.78 25.18
N PRO A 99 15.57 -2.26 24.10
CA PRO A 99 16.21 -3.57 24.08
C PRO A 99 17.36 -3.69 25.08
N ARG A 100 17.97 -2.56 25.47
CA ARG A 100 19.05 -2.51 26.48
C ARG A 100 18.48 -2.46 27.89
N VAL A 101 17.44 -1.65 28.10
CA VAL A 101 16.74 -1.54 29.38
C VAL A 101 16.14 -2.89 29.79
N PHE A 102 15.50 -3.59 28.84
CA PHE A 102 14.84 -4.87 29.09
C PHE A 102 15.70 -6.11 28.76
N SER A 103 17.00 -5.90 28.52
CA SER A 103 17.92 -6.97 28.15
C SER A 103 17.93 -8.07 29.22
N GLY A 104 17.79 -9.33 28.82
CA GLY A 104 17.82 -10.45 29.77
C GLY A 104 16.50 -10.69 30.52
N MET A 105 15.49 -9.82 30.39
CA MET A 105 14.29 -9.85 31.25
C MET A 105 13.02 -10.32 30.54
N ILE A 106 12.92 -10.09 29.23
CA ILE A 106 11.68 -10.36 28.47
C ILE A 106 11.94 -11.40 27.39
N GLU A 107 11.02 -12.35 27.25
CA GLU A 107 11.03 -13.33 26.18
C GLU A 107 10.42 -12.74 24.90
N VAL A 108 11.10 -12.92 23.77
CA VAL A 108 10.68 -12.39 22.46
C VAL A 108 10.87 -13.42 21.37
N VAL A 109 10.14 -13.26 20.26
CA VAL A 109 10.50 -13.94 19.00
C VAL A 109 11.35 -12.95 18.20
N PRO A 110 12.68 -13.12 18.12
CA PRO A 110 13.55 -12.15 17.45
C PRO A 110 13.35 -12.15 15.93
N VAL A 111 13.37 -10.95 15.32
CA VAL A 111 13.24 -10.76 13.86
C VAL A 111 14.39 -11.40 13.07
N SER A 112 15.59 -11.45 13.67
CA SER A 112 16.82 -11.90 13.01
C SER A 112 17.21 -13.35 13.31
N ALA A 113 16.41 -14.13 14.05
CA ALA A 113 16.79 -15.51 14.35
C ALA A 113 16.51 -16.45 13.18
N PHE A 114 17.51 -17.26 12.86
CA PHE A 114 17.42 -18.42 11.96
C PHE A 114 16.72 -19.61 12.61
N ARG A 115 16.56 -19.61 13.94
CA ARG A 115 15.94 -20.69 14.70
C ARG A 115 14.48 -20.37 14.98
N PHE A 116 13.64 -21.38 14.80
CA PHE A 116 12.27 -21.39 15.28
C PHE A 116 12.26 -21.35 16.81
N GLY A 117 11.51 -20.41 17.38
CA GLY A 117 11.31 -20.33 18.83
C GLY A 117 11.46 -18.93 19.40
N THR A 118 11.36 -18.87 20.70
CA THR A 118 11.58 -17.69 21.52
C THR A 118 13.05 -17.58 21.92
N ASP A 119 13.50 -16.36 22.19
CA ASP A 119 14.81 -16.04 22.73
C ASP A 119 14.65 -14.92 23.76
N ILE A 120 15.64 -14.76 24.61
CA ILE A 120 15.66 -13.65 25.57
C ILE A 120 16.05 -12.36 24.84
N LEU A 121 15.32 -11.29 25.15
CA LEU A 121 15.52 -9.97 24.57
C LEU A 121 16.97 -9.50 24.76
N LYS A 122 17.56 -9.11 23.63
CA LYS A 122 18.87 -8.48 23.54
C LYS A 122 18.90 -7.53 22.35
N PRO A 123 19.73 -6.47 22.38
CA PRO A 123 19.94 -5.63 21.22
C PRO A 123 20.45 -6.45 20.03
N GLY A 124 19.89 -6.21 18.85
CA GLY A 124 20.24 -6.98 17.65
C GLY A 124 20.21 -6.16 16.37
N ALA A 125 20.69 -6.77 15.28
CA ALA A 125 20.68 -6.15 13.96
C ALA A 125 19.26 -5.76 13.49
N GLY A 126 18.24 -6.48 13.97
CA GLY A 126 16.83 -6.13 13.75
C GLY A 126 16.48 -4.70 14.17
N ASN A 127 17.04 -4.20 15.27
CA ASN A 127 16.77 -2.82 15.73
C ASN A 127 17.27 -1.78 14.72
N ILE A 128 18.44 -2.02 14.10
CA ILE A 128 19.04 -1.12 13.12
C ILE A 128 18.26 -1.20 11.80
N THR A 129 18.06 -2.41 11.29
CA THR A 129 17.38 -2.63 10.00
C THR A 129 15.95 -2.11 10.01
N GLN A 130 15.18 -2.39 11.07
CA GLN A 130 13.79 -1.92 11.17
C GLN A 130 13.69 -0.41 11.42
N SER A 131 14.65 0.19 12.13
CA SER A 131 14.77 1.66 12.21
C SER A 131 15.00 2.29 10.85
N GLY A 132 15.88 1.68 10.03
CA GLY A 132 16.14 2.13 8.66
C GLY A 132 14.91 2.06 7.76
N TYR A 133 14.17 0.94 7.77
CA TYR A 133 12.93 0.83 6.99
C TYR A 133 11.86 1.81 7.45
N MET A 134 11.66 1.95 8.77
CA MET A 134 10.68 2.88 9.31
C MET A 134 11.02 4.34 8.93
N ALA A 135 12.29 4.74 9.05
CA ALA A 135 12.74 6.06 8.62
C ALA A 135 12.54 6.27 7.12
N LEU A 136 12.77 5.23 6.31
CA LEU A 136 12.57 5.27 4.86
C LEU A 136 11.08 5.43 4.48
N SER A 137 10.17 4.70 5.15
CA SER A 137 8.72 4.83 4.98
C SER A 137 8.21 6.21 5.40
N TYR A 138 8.69 6.74 6.53
CA TYR A 138 8.42 8.12 6.93
C TYR A 138 8.91 9.12 5.88
N ALA A 139 10.15 8.98 5.42
CA ALA A 139 10.73 9.88 4.43
C ALA A 139 10.04 9.79 3.06
N ALA A 140 9.55 8.60 2.67
CA ALA A 140 8.70 8.42 1.50
C ALA A 140 7.37 9.17 1.67
N THR A 141 6.70 8.99 2.81
CA THR A 141 5.46 9.72 3.14
C THR A 141 5.69 11.23 3.05
N LEU A 142 6.79 11.73 3.62
CA LEU A 142 7.19 13.13 3.56
C LEU A 142 7.40 13.60 2.12
N ALA A 143 8.14 12.85 1.30
CA ALA A 143 8.40 13.17 -0.09
C ALA A 143 7.10 13.27 -0.91
N PHE A 144 6.20 12.28 -0.78
CA PHE A 144 4.89 12.30 -1.43
C PHE A 144 4.01 13.46 -0.95
N THR A 145 4.09 13.83 0.33
CA THR A 145 3.38 14.99 0.88
C THR A 145 3.85 16.30 0.24
N VAL A 146 5.15 16.44 -0.02
CA VAL A 146 5.74 17.65 -0.62
C VAL A 146 5.36 17.79 -2.10
N ILE A 147 5.40 16.70 -2.86
CA ILE A 147 5.18 16.74 -4.32
C ILE A 147 3.71 16.57 -4.73
N GLY A 148 2.88 15.93 -3.89
CA GLY A 148 1.48 15.57 -4.20
C GLY A 148 0.50 16.73 -4.32
N GLN A 149 0.97 17.97 -4.14
CA GLN A 149 0.15 19.18 -4.18
C GLN A 149 -0.35 19.52 -5.60
N THR A 150 0.37 19.10 -6.64
CA THR A 150 0.04 19.40 -8.05
C THR A 150 -0.83 18.33 -8.69
N GLU A 151 -1.69 18.74 -9.64
CA GLU A 151 -2.52 17.80 -10.40
C GLU A 151 -1.68 16.88 -11.29
N ALA A 152 -0.65 17.43 -11.93
CA ALA A 152 0.29 16.65 -12.73
C ALA A 152 0.93 15.52 -11.92
N MET A 153 1.37 15.79 -10.68
CA MET A 153 1.95 14.75 -9.83
C MET A 153 0.92 13.70 -9.42
N ARG A 154 -0.32 14.09 -9.11
CA ARG A 154 -1.41 13.13 -8.85
C ARG A 154 -1.68 12.23 -10.06
N ALA A 155 -1.65 12.78 -11.28
CA ALA A 155 -1.80 12.00 -12.51
C ALA A 155 -0.64 11.02 -12.72
N HIS A 156 0.61 11.45 -12.48
CA HIS A 156 1.76 10.55 -12.54
C HIS A 156 1.73 9.47 -11.47
N TYR A 157 1.29 9.78 -10.24
CA TYR A 157 1.11 8.79 -9.20
C TYR A 157 0.10 7.70 -9.61
N ARG A 158 -1.06 8.08 -10.18
CA ARG A 158 -2.03 7.12 -10.72
C ARG A 158 -1.42 6.23 -11.82
N ARG A 159 -0.66 6.81 -12.76
CA ARG A 159 0.02 6.02 -13.79
C ARG A 159 1.11 5.10 -13.25
N ALA A 160 1.77 5.50 -12.16
CA ALA A 160 2.72 4.65 -11.44
C ALA A 160 2.02 3.45 -10.79
N LEU A 161 0.84 3.66 -10.18
CA LEU A 161 -0.01 2.56 -9.68
C LEU A 161 -0.37 1.58 -10.80
N LEU A 162 -0.81 2.09 -11.96
CA LEU A 162 -1.13 1.25 -13.12
C LEU A 162 0.10 0.46 -13.61
N SER A 163 1.27 1.09 -13.64
CA SER A 163 2.52 0.42 -14.04
C SER A 163 2.89 -0.72 -13.08
N ALA A 164 2.72 -0.49 -11.77
CA ALA A 164 2.94 -1.51 -10.75
C ALA A 164 1.92 -2.65 -10.82
N ALA A 165 0.65 -2.35 -11.12
CA ALA A 165 -0.38 -3.35 -11.39
C ALA A 165 0.02 -4.27 -12.55
N CYS A 166 0.44 -3.67 -13.67
CA CYS A 166 0.92 -4.43 -14.82
C CYS A 166 2.14 -5.30 -14.46
N ALA A 167 3.07 -4.79 -13.66
CA ALA A 167 4.23 -5.56 -13.20
C ALA A 167 3.83 -6.74 -12.30
N LEU A 168 2.87 -6.56 -11.38
CA LEU A 168 2.35 -7.64 -10.54
C LEU A 168 1.65 -8.73 -11.35
N VAL A 169 0.82 -8.34 -12.34
CA VAL A 169 0.18 -9.30 -13.24
C VAL A 169 1.23 -10.03 -14.08
N ALA A 170 2.19 -9.31 -14.67
CA ALA A 170 3.24 -9.91 -15.47
C ALA A 170 4.09 -10.91 -14.66
N THR A 171 4.50 -10.54 -13.44
CA THR A 171 5.27 -11.45 -12.57
C THR A 171 4.48 -12.69 -12.16
N GLY A 172 3.17 -12.55 -11.91
CA GLY A 172 2.29 -13.70 -11.63
C GLY A 172 2.13 -14.64 -12.83
N LEU A 173 1.94 -14.08 -14.02
CA LEU A 173 1.85 -14.86 -15.26
C LEU A 173 3.17 -15.60 -15.55
N VAL A 174 4.30 -14.92 -15.40
CA VAL A 174 5.62 -15.54 -15.56
C VAL A 174 5.82 -16.67 -14.55
N ASP A 175 5.42 -16.49 -13.30
CA ASP A 175 5.50 -17.51 -12.26
C ASP A 175 4.60 -18.73 -12.57
N LEU A 176 3.40 -18.50 -13.11
CA LEU A 176 2.51 -19.58 -13.54
C LEU A 176 3.08 -20.34 -14.75
N ILE A 177 3.51 -19.63 -15.79
CA ILE A 177 4.05 -20.22 -17.02
C ILE A 177 5.31 -21.03 -16.74
N THR A 178 6.25 -20.47 -15.97
CA THR A 178 7.51 -21.15 -15.65
C THR A 178 7.28 -22.41 -14.82
N PHE A 179 6.26 -22.44 -13.96
CA PHE A 179 5.90 -23.67 -13.25
C PHE A 179 5.30 -24.72 -14.16
N SER A 180 4.30 -24.35 -14.99
CA SER A 180 3.67 -25.28 -15.92
C SER A 180 4.65 -25.90 -16.93
N LEU A 181 5.74 -25.19 -17.24
CA LEU A 181 6.81 -25.65 -18.12
C LEU A 181 8.00 -26.29 -17.38
N ASN A 182 7.97 -26.43 -16.05
CA ASN A 182 9.09 -26.89 -15.22
C ASN A 182 10.40 -26.08 -15.43
N LEU A 183 10.27 -24.77 -15.69
CA LEU A 183 11.35 -23.80 -15.90
C LEU A 183 11.58 -22.89 -14.69
N GLY A 184 11.37 -23.40 -13.46
CA GLY A 184 11.51 -22.63 -12.23
C GLY A 184 12.88 -21.96 -12.05
N ALA A 185 13.95 -22.58 -12.57
CA ALA A 185 15.32 -22.06 -12.55
C ALA A 185 15.47 -20.67 -13.18
N VAL A 186 14.58 -20.29 -14.11
CA VAL A 186 14.58 -18.96 -14.75
C VAL A 186 14.30 -17.84 -13.73
N LEU A 187 13.60 -18.14 -12.64
CA LEU A 187 13.24 -17.16 -11.61
C LEU A 187 14.23 -17.08 -10.46
N GLU A 188 15.16 -18.04 -10.33
CA GLU A 188 16.18 -18.06 -9.28
C GLU A 188 17.00 -16.76 -9.21
N PRO A 189 17.43 -16.12 -10.32
CA PRO A 189 18.15 -14.84 -10.26
C PRO A 189 17.35 -13.69 -9.64
N PHE A 190 16.01 -13.82 -9.61
CA PHE A 190 15.07 -12.86 -9.00
C PHE A 190 14.69 -13.24 -7.55
N ARG A 191 15.07 -14.44 -7.09
CA ARG A 191 14.75 -15.02 -5.78
C ARG A 191 16.02 -15.17 -4.95
N THR A 192 16.58 -14.03 -4.54
CA THR A 192 17.91 -13.96 -3.91
C THR A 192 17.88 -13.38 -2.49
N ALA A 193 16.70 -13.05 -1.95
CA ALA A 193 16.56 -12.63 -0.56
C ALA A 193 16.94 -13.74 0.42
N THR A 194 17.51 -13.37 1.57
CA THR A 194 18.12 -14.32 2.51
C THR A 194 17.17 -14.94 3.54
N TYR A 195 15.89 -14.56 3.54
CA TYR A 195 14.86 -15.17 4.38
C TYR A 195 14.19 -16.36 3.66
N ALA A 196 13.44 -17.19 4.40
CA ALA A 196 12.75 -18.34 3.82
C ALA A 196 11.74 -17.91 2.72
N LEU A 197 11.95 -18.40 1.51
CA LEU A 197 11.06 -18.20 0.36
C LEU A 197 10.09 -19.38 0.29
N LEU A 198 8.79 -19.12 0.43
CA LEU A 198 7.73 -20.14 0.39
C LEU A 198 7.13 -20.17 -1.03
N THR A 199 7.98 -20.45 -2.02
CA THR A 199 7.65 -20.33 -3.44
C THR A 199 7.13 -21.62 -4.07
N ASP A 200 7.42 -22.77 -3.47
CA ASP A 200 7.08 -24.11 -4.00
C ASP A 200 6.00 -24.81 -3.17
N VAL A 201 5.18 -24.03 -2.44
CA VAL A 201 4.07 -24.57 -1.67
C VAL A 201 2.88 -24.76 -2.60
N GLU A 202 2.42 -25.99 -2.76
CA GLU A 202 1.19 -26.31 -3.48
C GLU A 202 -0.03 -26.27 -2.53
N ALA A 203 -1.20 -25.96 -3.08
CA ALA A 203 -2.48 -26.13 -2.41
C ALA A 203 -3.35 -27.06 -3.26
N GLU A 204 -3.73 -28.22 -2.72
CA GLU A 204 -4.59 -29.22 -3.40
C GLU A 204 -4.06 -29.67 -4.79
N GLY A 205 -2.74 -29.81 -4.94
CA GLY A 205 -2.12 -30.23 -6.21
C GLY A 205 -2.05 -29.14 -7.29
N ALA A 206 -2.42 -27.91 -6.96
CA ALA A 206 -2.24 -26.73 -7.81
C ALA A 206 -1.21 -25.76 -7.21
N LYS A 207 -0.40 -25.14 -8.07
CA LYS A 207 0.57 -24.13 -7.64
C LYS A 207 -0.13 -22.91 -7.05
N ARG A 208 0.38 -22.47 -5.89
CA ARG A 208 0.08 -21.17 -5.32
C ARG A 208 0.90 -20.11 -6.05
N VAL A 209 0.25 -19.16 -6.74
CA VAL A 209 0.98 -18.11 -7.47
C VAL A 209 1.61 -17.14 -6.48
N VAL A 210 2.93 -16.96 -6.60
CA VAL A 210 3.73 -16.08 -5.73
C VAL A 210 4.40 -14.96 -6.53
N GLY A 211 4.50 -15.07 -7.85
CA GLY A 211 5.20 -14.09 -8.66
C GLY A 211 6.68 -14.00 -8.26
N LEU A 212 7.16 -12.75 -8.08
CA LEU A 212 8.49 -12.44 -7.55
C LEU A 212 8.43 -11.92 -6.10
N MET A 213 7.44 -12.39 -5.34
CA MET A 213 7.29 -12.09 -3.92
C MET A 213 7.86 -13.23 -3.06
N PRO A 214 8.04 -13.00 -1.75
CA PRO A 214 8.58 -14.03 -0.86
C PRO A 214 7.63 -15.19 -0.56
N GLU A 215 6.32 -14.93 -0.58
CA GLU A 215 5.28 -15.91 -0.28
C GLU A 215 3.94 -15.46 -0.90
N ALA A 216 3.01 -16.42 -1.05
CA ALA A 216 1.67 -16.21 -1.56
C ALA A 216 0.89 -15.10 -0.82
N SER A 217 1.04 -14.99 0.51
CA SER A 217 0.35 -13.94 1.29
C SER A 217 0.82 -12.54 0.95
N SER A 218 2.12 -12.35 0.73
CA SER A 218 2.69 -11.07 0.32
C SER A 218 2.25 -10.70 -1.10
N TYR A 219 2.27 -11.68 -2.02
CA TYR A 219 1.80 -11.49 -3.40
C TYR A 219 0.32 -11.12 -3.46
N GLY A 220 -0.56 -11.92 -2.85
CA GLY A 220 -1.99 -11.65 -2.83
C GLY A 220 -2.33 -10.32 -2.15
N THR A 221 -1.65 -9.95 -1.07
CA THR A 221 -1.83 -8.64 -0.41
C THR A 221 -1.47 -7.49 -1.34
N ALA A 222 -0.36 -7.60 -2.09
CA ALA A 222 0.03 -6.60 -3.07
C ALA A 222 -0.99 -6.50 -4.23
N CYS A 223 -1.49 -7.63 -4.71
CA CYS A 223 -2.51 -7.66 -5.76
C CYS A 223 -3.82 -7.00 -5.32
N VAL A 224 -4.34 -7.34 -4.14
CA VAL A 224 -5.56 -6.73 -3.59
C VAL A 224 -5.38 -5.24 -3.34
N GLY A 225 -4.27 -4.83 -2.73
CA GLY A 225 -3.98 -3.42 -2.46
C GLY A 225 -3.92 -2.59 -3.75
N MET A 226 -3.27 -3.11 -4.79
CA MET A 226 -3.20 -2.45 -6.08
C MET A 226 -4.54 -2.45 -6.82
N ALA A 227 -5.32 -3.54 -6.74
CA ALA A 227 -6.65 -3.62 -7.33
C ALA A 227 -7.60 -2.59 -6.69
N ALA A 228 -7.59 -2.48 -5.36
CA ALA A 228 -8.35 -1.47 -4.64
C ALA A 228 -7.92 -0.05 -5.06
N ALA A 229 -6.62 0.21 -5.13
CA ALA A 229 -6.10 1.51 -5.58
C ALA A 229 -6.57 1.86 -7.00
N LEU A 230 -6.53 0.90 -7.94
CA LEU A 230 -6.98 1.13 -9.31
C LEU A 230 -8.49 1.29 -9.43
N VAL A 231 -9.30 0.49 -8.72
CA VAL A 231 -10.78 0.63 -8.78
C VAL A 231 -11.22 1.98 -8.23
N PHE A 232 -10.70 2.39 -7.08
CA PHE A 232 -11.08 3.69 -6.51
C PHE A 232 -10.57 4.87 -7.34
N THR A 233 -9.43 4.75 -8.01
CA THR A 233 -8.86 5.82 -8.85
C THR A 233 -9.25 5.74 -10.33
N GLN A 234 -9.91 4.67 -10.78
CA GLN A 234 -10.33 4.42 -12.17
C GLN A 234 -11.01 5.64 -12.81
N PRO A 235 -11.96 6.33 -12.13
CA PRO A 235 -12.63 7.50 -12.67
C PRO A 235 -11.71 8.67 -13.06
N LEU A 236 -10.48 8.67 -12.54
CA LEU A 236 -9.52 9.77 -12.71
C LEU A 236 -8.52 9.51 -13.85
N TYR A 237 -8.63 8.38 -14.55
CA TYR A 237 -7.84 8.09 -15.76
C TYR A 237 -8.52 8.66 -16.99
N ARG A 238 -7.75 8.87 -18.06
CA ARG A 238 -8.29 9.38 -19.32
C ARG A 238 -9.14 8.29 -20.00
N ALA A 239 -10.27 8.69 -20.56
CA ALA A 239 -11.10 7.81 -21.37
C ALA A 239 -10.33 7.24 -22.57
N GLY A 240 -10.73 6.05 -23.02
CA GLY A 240 -10.09 5.31 -24.12
C GLY A 240 -9.10 4.25 -23.61
N ASN A 241 -7.96 4.13 -24.29
CA ASN A 241 -7.00 3.03 -24.07
C ASN A 241 -6.45 2.99 -22.63
N GLU A 242 -6.25 4.14 -22.00
CA GLU A 242 -5.75 4.21 -20.61
C GLU A 242 -6.76 3.59 -19.64
N GLN A 243 -8.05 3.86 -19.81
CA GLN A 243 -9.12 3.29 -18.99
C GLN A 243 -9.32 1.78 -19.25
N VAL A 244 -9.23 1.34 -20.52
CA VAL A 244 -9.27 -0.09 -20.86
C VAL A 244 -8.13 -0.85 -20.18
N LEU A 245 -6.90 -0.29 -20.22
CA LEU A 245 -5.75 -0.90 -19.57
C LEU A 245 -5.93 -0.99 -18.05
N VAL A 246 -6.52 0.03 -17.41
CA VAL A 246 -6.88 -0.02 -15.98
C VAL A 246 -7.84 -1.16 -15.70
N MET A 247 -8.90 -1.33 -16.50
CA MET A 247 -9.87 -2.42 -16.31
C MET A 247 -9.24 -3.80 -16.48
N VAL A 248 -8.40 -3.97 -17.51
CA VAL A 248 -7.66 -5.22 -17.73
C VAL A 248 -6.71 -5.51 -16.57
N ALA A 249 -5.99 -4.49 -16.08
CA ALA A 249 -5.10 -4.63 -14.93
C ALA A 249 -5.85 -5.02 -13.66
N ILE A 250 -7.02 -4.41 -13.39
CA ILE A 250 -7.88 -4.78 -12.25
C ILE A 250 -8.30 -6.24 -12.36
N GLY A 251 -8.83 -6.68 -13.51
CA GLY A 251 -9.23 -8.07 -13.74
C GLY A 251 -8.07 -9.05 -13.56
N GLY A 252 -6.90 -8.71 -14.10
CA GLY A 252 -5.68 -9.48 -13.93
C GLY A 252 -5.24 -9.60 -12.47
N LEU A 253 -5.29 -8.50 -11.70
CA LEU A 253 -4.92 -8.52 -10.28
C LEU A 253 -5.91 -9.34 -9.43
N VAL A 254 -7.20 -9.25 -9.70
CA VAL A 254 -8.22 -10.07 -9.01
C VAL A 254 -8.01 -11.55 -9.33
N LEU A 255 -7.74 -11.90 -10.60
CA LEU A 255 -7.40 -13.26 -10.99
C LEU A 255 -6.14 -13.76 -10.28
N MET A 256 -5.07 -12.98 -10.30
CA MET A 256 -3.82 -13.31 -9.60
C MET A 256 -4.01 -13.44 -8.09
N THR A 257 -4.93 -12.65 -7.50
CA THR A 257 -5.33 -12.79 -6.10
C THR A 257 -5.97 -14.15 -5.85
N MET A 258 -6.91 -14.57 -6.70
CA MET A 258 -7.55 -15.89 -6.60
C MET A 258 -6.50 -17.01 -6.69
N LEU A 259 -5.62 -16.93 -7.69
CA LEU A 259 -4.56 -17.92 -7.91
C LEU A 259 -3.44 -17.89 -6.86
N SER A 260 -3.30 -16.79 -6.11
CA SER A 260 -2.34 -16.73 -5.01
C SER A 260 -2.70 -17.68 -3.87
N THR A 261 -3.96 -18.12 -3.77
CA THR A 261 -4.42 -19.04 -2.72
C THR A 261 -4.08 -18.53 -1.31
N SER A 262 -4.22 -17.22 -1.10
CA SER A 262 -3.89 -16.56 0.16
C SER A 262 -5.15 -16.16 0.92
N SER A 263 -5.36 -16.81 2.06
CA SER A 263 -6.36 -16.42 3.06
C SER A 263 -6.38 -14.92 3.42
N THR A 264 -5.22 -14.29 3.63
CA THR A 264 -5.12 -12.85 3.91
C THR A 264 -5.63 -12.05 2.73
N ALA A 265 -5.33 -12.48 1.51
CA ALA A 265 -5.78 -11.80 0.31
C ALA A 265 -7.29 -12.00 0.06
N TYR A 266 -7.85 -13.16 0.41
CA TYR A 266 -9.30 -13.39 0.32
C TYR A 266 -10.09 -12.54 1.31
N VAL A 267 -9.62 -12.43 2.56
CA VAL A 267 -10.20 -11.48 3.51
C VAL A 267 -10.03 -10.04 3.00
N GLY A 268 -8.87 -9.70 2.46
CA GLY A 268 -8.63 -8.40 1.82
C GLY A 268 -9.60 -8.10 0.69
N LEU A 269 -9.90 -9.07 -0.19
CA LEU A 269 -10.86 -8.92 -1.28
C LEU A 269 -12.29 -8.74 -0.76
N ALA A 270 -12.69 -9.48 0.28
CA ALA A 270 -14.00 -9.32 0.90
C ALA A 270 -14.16 -7.91 1.52
N VAL A 271 -13.14 -7.43 2.24
CA VAL A 271 -13.12 -6.07 2.79
C VAL A 271 -13.14 -5.03 1.68
N PHE A 272 -12.35 -5.24 0.61
CA PHE A 272 -12.37 -4.36 -0.55
C PHE A 272 -13.78 -4.27 -1.17
N GLY A 273 -14.44 -5.41 -1.40
CA GLY A 273 -15.82 -5.45 -1.90
C GLY A 273 -16.81 -4.72 -0.97
N LEU A 274 -16.68 -4.91 0.35
CA LEU A 274 -17.51 -4.22 1.34
C LEU A 274 -17.30 -2.69 1.30
N VAL A 275 -16.05 -2.22 1.30
CA VAL A 275 -15.72 -0.79 1.26
C VAL A 275 -16.24 -0.17 -0.04
N TYR A 276 -16.09 -0.87 -1.17
CA TYR A 276 -16.60 -0.41 -2.45
C TYR A 276 -18.14 -0.36 -2.48
N GLY A 277 -18.82 -1.37 -1.93
CA GLY A 277 -20.28 -1.38 -1.78
C GLY A 277 -20.81 -0.25 -0.89
N LEU A 278 -20.12 0.05 0.22
CA LEU A 278 -20.44 1.19 1.08
C LEU A 278 -20.21 2.53 0.36
N ASP A 279 -19.11 2.68 -0.39
CA ASP A 279 -18.86 3.88 -1.20
C ASP A 279 -19.93 4.07 -2.28
N LEU A 280 -20.37 3.00 -2.93
CA LEU A 280 -21.51 3.02 -3.87
C LEU A 280 -22.78 3.52 -3.17
N LEU A 281 -23.13 2.94 -2.03
CA LEU A 281 -24.33 3.32 -1.26
C LEU A 281 -24.28 4.79 -0.83
N VAL A 282 -23.13 5.27 -0.33
CA VAL A 282 -22.95 6.68 0.03
C VAL A 282 -23.11 7.59 -1.18
N ARG A 283 -22.50 7.23 -2.34
CA ARG A 283 -22.65 8.00 -3.59
C ARG A 283 -24.09 8.00 -4.12
N MET A 284 -24.85 6.92 -3.91
CA MET A 284 -26.27 6.83 -4.30
C MET A 284 -27.16 7.74 -3.46
N LEU A 285 -26.91 7.79 -2.14
CA LEU A 285 -27.70 8.58 -1.19
C LEU A 285 -27.35 10.07 -1.22
N ASP A 286 -26.10 10.43 -1.53
CA ASP A 286 -25.65 11.82 -1.64
C ASP A 286 -25.88 12.38 -3.05
N ALA A 287 -27.00 13.11 -3.21
CA ALA A 287 -27.35 13.74 -4.49
C ALA A 287 -26.32 14.77 -4.99
N GLY A 288 -25.50 15.34 -4.10
CA GLY A 288 -24.44 16.29 -4.43
C GLY A 288 -23.09 15.64 -4.78
N ASN A 289 -23.00 14.31 -4.74
CA ASN A 289 -21.73 13.62 -4.89
C ASN A 289 -21.13 13.82 -6.30
N PRO A 290 -19.87 14.29 -6.42
CA PRO A 290 -19.21 14.49 -7.72
C PRO A 290 -19.08 13.23 -8.57
N ARG A 291 -19.16 12.03 -7.98
CA ARG A 291 -18.97 10.74 -8.66
C ARG A 291 -20.29 10.01 -8.94
N ARG A 292 -21.45 10.68 -8.80
CA ARG A 292 -22.76 10.05 -8.90
C ARG A 292 -23.09 9.53 -10.30
N ASP A 293 -22.67 10.24 -11.34
CA ASP A 293 -22.96 9.90 -12.74
C ASP A 293 -22.37 8.55 -13.19
N GLN A 294 -21.42 8.01 -12.43
CA GLN A 294 -20.74 6.74 -12.73
C GLN A 294 -21.44 5.52 -12.15
N ILE A 295 -22.39 5.71 -11.21
CA ILE A 295 -23.03 4.62 -10.46
C ILE A 295 -23.79 3.67 -11.39
N GLY A 296 -24.51 4.19 -12.38
CA GLY A 296 -25.34 3.35 -13.26
C GLY A 296 -24.53 2.31 -14.02
N LEU A 297 -23.36 2.71 -14.53
CA LEU A 297 -22.45 1.79 -15.24
C LEU A 297 -21.78 0.81 -14.27
N GLU A 298 -21.33 1.29 -13.10
CA GLU A 298 -20.72 0.43 -12.07
C GLU A 298 -21.70 -0.65 -11.58
N VAL A 299 -22.93 -0.26 -11.23
CA VAL A 299 -23.98 -1.19 -10.80
C VAL A 299 -24.37 -2.15 -11.93
N GLY A 300 -24.53 -1.65 -13.16
CA GLY A 300 -24.83 -2.50 -14.32
C GLY A 300 -23.76 -3.57 -14.56
N LEU A 301 -22.48 -3.21 -14.43
CA LEU A 301 -21.37 -4.14 -14.58
C LEU A 301 -21.32 -5.17 -13.43
N ILE A 302 -21.54 -4.74 -12.19
CA ILE A 302 -21.62 -5.65 -11.03
C ILE A 302 -22.76 -6.65 -11.22
N VAL A 303 -23.95 -6.18 -11.59
CA VAL A 303 -25.13 -7.04 -11.84
C VAL A 303 -24.84 -8.03 -12.96
N LEU A 304 -24.21 -7.59 -14.06
CA LEU A 304 -23.81 -8.47 -15.16
C LEU A 304 -22.83 -9.55 -14.70
N VAL A 305 -21.80 -9.19 -13.94
CA VAL A 305 -20.80 -10.16 -13.42
C VAL A 305 -21.45 -11.14 -12.44
N VAL A 306 -22.28 -10.66 -11.51
CA VAL A 306 -23.00 -11.51 -10.56
C VAL A 306 -23.94 -12.45 -11.30
N PHE A 307 -24.68 -11.95 -12.29
CA PHE A 307 -25.56 -12.77 -13.11
C PHE A 307 -24.78 -13.82 -13.90
N ALA A 308 -23.64 -13.48 -14.49
CA ALA A 308 -22.79 -14.42 -15.21
C ALA A 308 -22.24 -15.52 -14.28
N ILE A 309 -21.78 -15.16 -13.07
CA ILE A 309 -21.33 -16.13 -12.06
C ILE A 309 -22.49 -17.03 -11.64
N PHE A 310 -23.65 -16.46 -11.34
CA PHE A 310 -24.84 -17.22 -10.94
C PHE A 310 -25.33 -18.16 -12.04
N ALA A 311 -25.42 -17.68 -13.28
CA ALA A 311 -25.76 -18.50 -14.44
C ALA A 311 -24.76 -19.65 -14.62
N THR A 312 -23.47 -19.39 -14.48
CA THR A 312 -22.42 -20.43 -14.56
C THR A 312 -22.58 -21.45 -13.43
N PHE A 313 -22.88 -21.00 -12.21
CA PHE A 313 -23.11 -21.88 -11.06
C PHE A 313 -24.33 -22.79 -11.25
N VAL A 314 -25.42 -22.26 -11.81
CA VAL A 314 -26.63 -23.03 -12.11
C VAL A 314 -26.41 -24.02 -13.25
N ILE A 315 -25.67 -23.63 -14.30
CA ILE A 315 -25.41 -24.49 -15.47
C ILE A 315 -24.39 -25.59 -15.14
N GLN A 316 -23.33 -25.26 -14.41
CA GLN A 316 -22.23 -26.19 -14.13
C GLN A 316 -21.68 -26.00 -12.71
N PRO A 317 -22.41 -26.47 -11.68
CA PRO A 317 -22.01 -26.29 -10.28
C PRO A 317 -20.66 -26.92 -9.96
N ALA A 318 -20.30 -28.02 -10.63
CA ALA A 318 -19.03 -28.72 -10.45
C ALA A 318 -17.77 -27.86 -10.76
N LEU A 319 -17.90 -26.76 -11.51
CA LEU A 319 -16.79 -25.82 -11.71
C LEU A 319 -16.41 -25.07 -10.42
N PHE A 320 -17.33 -24.98 -9.47
CA PHE A 320 -17.15 -24.26 -8.22
C PHE A 320 -16.67 -25.15 -7.08
N ASP A 321 -16.78 -26.48 -7.17
CA ASP A 321 -16.35 -27.39 -6.11
C ASP A 321 -14.89 -27.17 -5.67
N PRO A 322 -13.91 -27.01 -6.59
CA PRO A 322 -12.53 -26.72 -6.20
C PRO A 322 -12.39 -25.36 -5.51
N ILE A 323 -13.17 -24.35 -5.94
CA ILE A 323 -13.15 -23.00 -5.37
C ILE A 323 -13.74 -23.01 -3.96
N VAL A 324 -14.86 -23.72 -3.76
CA VAL A 324 -15.52 -23.84 -2.45
C VAL A 324 -14.62 -24.61 -1.48
N ALA A 325 -14.06 -25.75 -1.89
CA ALA A 325 -13.13 -26.53 -1.06
C ALA A 325 -11.89 -25.71 -0.68
N MET A 326 -11.36 -24.93 -1.62
CA MET A 326 -10.24 -24.04 -1.39
C MET A 326 -10.57 -22.91 -0.40
N VAL A 327 -11.73 -22.26 -0.55
CA VAL A 327 -12.17 -21.22 0.41
C VAL A 327 -12.38 -21.84 1.79
N ASP A 328 -12.99 -23.03 1.86
CA ASP A 328 -13.19 -23.73 3.12
C ASP A 328 -11.87 -24.03 3.82
N LYS A 329 -10.90 -24.61 3.10
CA LYS A 329 -9.57 -24.90 3.64
C LYS A 329 -8.80 -23.64 4.04
N MET A 330 -8.78 -22.62 3.18
CA MET A 330 -7.94 -21.44 3.35
C MET A 330 -8.55 -20.40 4.30
N VAL A 331 -9.86 -20.37 4.49
CA VAL A 331 -10.54 -19.38 5.34
C VAL A 331 -11.09 -20.03 6.60
N PHE A 332 -11.91 -21.08 6.47
CA PHE A 332 -12.62 -21.67 7.60
C PHE A 332 -11.78 -22.69 8.38
N GLN A 333 -10.96 -23.49 7.69
CA GLN A 333 -10.11 -24.51 8.34
C GLN A 333 -8.67 -24.04 8.60
N LYS A 334 -8.32 -22.79 8.29
CA LYS A 334 -6.94 -22.28 8.41
C LYS A 334 -6.36 -22.41 9.83
N SER A 335 -7.20 -22.38 10.86
CA SER A 335 -6.81 -22.42 12.27
C SER A 335 -6.04 -23.69 12.67
N SER A 336 -6.18 -24.79 11.91
CA SER A 336 -5.46 -26.05 12.17
C SER A 336 -4.10 -26.14 11.46
N SER A 337 -3.75 -25.18 10.60
CA SER A 337 -2.50 -25.21 9.85
C SER A 337 -1.27 -24.92 10.73
N ALA A 338 -0.15 -25.59 10.45
CA ALA A 338 1.11 -25.37 11.18
C ALA A 338 1.57 -23.90 11.15
N SER A 339 1.42 -23.23 9.99
CA SER A 339 1.73 -21.80 9.86
C SER A 339 0.84 -20.90 10.71
N TYR A 340 -0.44 -21.27 10.90
CA TYR A 340 -1.34 -20.52 11.77
C TYR A 340 -0.96 -20.68 13.25
N VAL A 341 -0.64 -21.90 13.69
CA VAL A 341 -0.20 -22.17 15.07
C VAL A 341 1.07 -21.38 15.39
N GLU A 342 2.05 -21.41 14.48
CA GLU A 342 3.30 -20.67 14.62
C GLU A 342 3.07 -19.15 14.70
N ARG A 343 2.30 -18.58 13.77
CA ARG A 343 1.96 -17.14 13.76
C ARG A 343 1.17 -16.73 15.01
N SER A 344 0.33 -17.62 15.55
CA SER A 344 -0.40 -17.41 16.80
C SER A 344 0.52 -17.42 18.02
N LEU A 345 1.54 -18.28 18.05
CA LEU A 345 2.58 -18.26 19.07
C LEU A 345 3.34 -16.91 19.04
N TRP A 346 3.76 -16.45 17.86
CA TRP A 346 4.45 -15.17 17.73
C TRP A 346 3.61 -14.00 18.25
N ASN A 347 2.32 -13.97 17.91
CA ASN A 347 1.39 -12.96 18.41
C ASN A 347 1.23 -13.02 19.94
N ARG A 348 1.13 -14.22 20.51
CA ARG A 348 1.04 -14.41 21.96
C ARG A 348 2.29 -13.90 22.68
N VAL A 349 3.48 -14.29 22.21
CA VAL A 349 4.76 -13.84 22.79
C VAL A 349 4.93 -12.33 22.64
N GLY A 350 4.61 -11.76 21.47
CA GLY A 350 4.65 -10.31 21.27
C GLY A 350 3.69 -9.53 22.17
N TRP A 351 2.52 -10.09 22.46
CA TRP A 351 1.57 -9.53 23.42
C TRP A 351 2.08 -9.59 24.86
N HIS A 352 2.66 -10.72 25.27
CA HIS A 352 3.31 -10.81 26.59
C HIS A 352 4.48 -9.83 26.71
N ALA A 353 5.34 -9.72 25.70
CA ALA A 353 6.43 -8.76 25.69
C ALA A 353 5.94 -7.30 25.87
N PHE A 354 4.79 -6.94 25.28
CA PHE A 354 4.15 -5.65 25.54
C PHE A 354 3.76 -5.48 27.02
N LEU A 355 3.08 -6.47 27.61
CA LEU A 355 2.64 -6.42 29.01
C LEU A 355 3.83 -6.42 29.98
N ASP A 356 4.82 -7.28 29.75
CA ASP A 356 6.01 -7.46 30.58
C ASP A 356 6.92 -6.21 30.54
N SER A 357 6.86 -5.43 29.46
CA SER A 357 7.53 -4.11 29.36
C SER A 357 6.80 -2.99 30.12
N GLY A 358 5.71 -3.28 30.83
CA GLY A 358 4.86 -2.28 31.47
C GLY A 358 4.12 -1.37 30.47
N GLY A 359 3.94 -1.84 29.23
CA GLY A 359 3.31 -1.07 28.16
C GLY A 359 4.20 -0.07 27.43
N LEU A 360 5.52 -0.05 27.70
CA LEU A 360 6.50 0.80 26.99
C LEU A 360 6.91 0.23 25.62
N GLY A 361 6.75 -1.08 25.45
CA GLY A 361 7.29 -1.84 24.33
C GLY A 361 8.73 -2.30 24.57
N VAL A 362 9.21 -3.22 23.74
CA VAL A 362 10.55 -3.83 23.83
C VAL A 362 11.52 -3.33 22.77
N GLY A 363 11.14 -2.29 22.04
CA GLY A 363 11.95 -1.64 21.01
C GLY A 363 11.63 -2.12 19.60
N LEU A 364 11.67 -1.18 18.65
CA LEU A 364 11.46 -1.45 17.23
C LEU A 364 12.48 -2.48 16.72
N GLY A 365 11.98 -3.54 16.09
CA GLY A 365 12.80 -4.61 15.51
C GLY A 365 13.25 -5.70 16.48
N SER A 366 12.80 -5.67 17.73
CA SER A 366 13.07 -6.71 18.72
C SER A 366 12.13 -7.91 18.63
N ILE A 367 10.91 -7.71 18.14
CA ILE A 367 9.88 -8.75 18.06
C ILE A 367 9.41 -9.00 16.63
N ARG A 368 9.17 -10.26 16.31
CA ARG A 368 8.47 -10.74 15.14
C ARG A 368 7.08 -11.21 15.58
N VAL A 369 6.06 -10.72 14.90
CA VAL A 369 4.67 -11.13 15.12
C VAL A 369 3.99 -11.40 13.77
N SER A 370 2.69 -11.68 13.76
CA SER A 370 1.85 -11.78 12.56
C SER A 370 0.51 -11.08 12.81
N ASN A 371 0.61 -9.85 13.31
CA ASN A 371 -0.49 -8.92 13.54
C ASN A 371 0.11 -7.52 13.72
N TRP A 372 -0.26 -6.57 12.87
CA TRP A 372 0.37 -5.26 12.87
C TRP A 372 0.09 -4.44 14.14
N VAL A 373 -1.10 -4.57 14.76
CA VAL A 373 -1.40 -3.93 16.06
C VAL A 373 -0.47 -4.43 17.15
N ILE A 374 -0.36 -5.75 17.28
CA ILE A 374 0.52 -6.36 18.28
C ILE A 374 1.98 -5.97 17.98
N SER A 375 2.35 -5.84 16.71
CA SER A 375 3.70 -5.43 16.32
C SER A 375 4.02 -4.02 16.82
N ILE A 376 3.11 -3.07 16.61
CA ILE A 376 3.28 -1.68 17.06
C ILE A 376 3.29 -1.62 18.59
N LEU A 377 2.32 -2.26 19.26
CA LEU A 377 2.24 -2.26 20.72
C LEU A 377 3.47 -2.93 21.36
N GLY A 378 3.85 -4.12 20.91
CA GLY A 378 5.01 -4.80 21.46
C GLY A 378 6.33 -4.08 21.14
N SER A 379 6.45 -3.42 19.98
CA SER A 379 7.68 -2.72 19.61
C SER A 379 7.82 -1.33 20.21
N THR A 380 6.72 -0.58 20.32
CA THR A 380 6.70 0.86 20.65
C THR A 380 5.74 1.21 21.79
N GLY A 381 5.13 0.22 22.42
CA GLY A 381 4.25 0.43 23.55
C GLY A 381 2.98 1.19 23.21
N LEU A 382 2.29 1.61 24.27
CA LEU A 382 1.05 2.38 24.16
C LEU A 382 1.30 3.75 23.54
N PHE A 383 2.40 4.43 23.90
CA PHE A 383 2.72 5.76 23.39
C PHE A 383 2.95 5.76 21.88
N GLY A 384 3.77 4.85 21.37
CA GLY A 384 3.99 4.71 19.94
C GLY A 384 2.71 4.29 19.20
N ALA A 385 1.93 3.36 19.77
CA ALA A 385 0.65 2.97 19.19
C ALA A 385 -0.33 4.14 19.05
N LEU A 386 -0.47 4.98 20.09
CA LEU A 386 -1.34 6.17 20.03
C LEU A 386 -0.90 7.15 18.94
N MET A 387 0.41 7.36 18.76
CA MET A 387 0.92 8.26 17.72
C MET A 387 0.70 7.69 16.31
N MET A 388 1.02 6.40 16.09
CA MET A 388 0.83 5.75 14.80
C MET A 388 -0.65 5.64 14.43
N PHE A 389 -1.49 5.09 15.31
CA PHE A 389 -2.92 4.97 15.03
C PHE A 389 -3.62 6.32 15.00
N GLY A 390 -3.18 7.28 15.82
CA GLY A 390 -3.64 8.66 15.75
C GLY A 390 -3.33 9.28 14.38
N PHE A 391 -2.13 9.07 13.84
CA PHE A 391 -1.77 9.53 12.50
C PHE A 391 -2.65 8.88 11.42
N ILE A 392 -2.81 7.55 11.44
CA ILE A 392 -3.65 6.84 10.46
C ILE A 392 -5.11 7.32 10.55
N ALA A 393 -5.67 7.38 11.75
CA ALA A 393 -7.04 7.85 11.97
C ALA A 393 -7.21 9.30 11.49
N GLN A 394 -6.25 10.17 11.79
CA GLN A 394 -6.24 11.53 11.30
C GLN A 394 -6.26 11.60 9.78
N GLN A 395 -5.38 10.86 9.09
CA GLN A 395 -5.33 10.90 7.63
C GLN A 395 -6.60 10.33 6.99
N LEU A 396 -7.23 9.33 7.60
CA LEU A 396 -8.49 8.78 7.09
C LEU A 396 -9.67 9.73 7.32
N VAL A 397 -9.78 10.35 8.49
CA VAL A 397 -10.97 11.12 8.88
C VAL A 397 -10.89 12.61 8.50
N ALA A 398 -9.70 13.23 8.54
CA ALA A 398 -9.59 14.67 8.35
C ALA A 398 -10.04 15.11 6.95
N ALA A 399 -10.79 16.21 6.88
CA ALA A 399 -11.17 16.83 5.61
C ALA A 399 -9.97 17.60 5.01
N PRO A 400 -9.73 17.51 3.69
CA PRO A 400 -8.70 18.32 3.02
C PRO A 400 -8.87 19.82 3.29
N ARG A 401 -7.76 20.53 3.51
CA ARG A 401 -7.73 21.96 3.83
C ARG A 401 -7.53 22.79 2.55
N ASN A 402 -8.44 23.72 2.26
CA ASN A 402 -8.31 24.66 1.12
C ASN A 402 -7.96 23.96 -0.22
N ALA A 403 -8.43 22.73 -0.38
CA ALA A 403 -8.13 21.86 -1.51
C ALA A 403 -9.12 22.11 -2.66
N THR A 404 -8.66 21.90 -3.90
CA THR A 404 -9.56 21.90 -5.05
C THR A 404 -10.49 20.68 -5.00
N ARG A 405 -11.64 20.74 -5.67
CA ARG A 405 -12.59 19.61 -5.74
C ARG A 405 -11.90 18.31 -6.17
N ASP A 406 -11.02 18.37 -7.16
CA ASP A 406 -10.29 17.19 -7.65
C ASP A 406 -9.29 16.64 -6.63
N ALA A 407 -8.66 17.51 -5.85
CA ALA A 407 -7.78 17.08 -4.77
C ALA A 407 -8.56 16.42 -3.63
N VAL A 408 -9.77 16.92 -3.33
CA VAL A 408 -10.68 16.28 -2.36
C VAL A 408 -11.10 14.90 -2.85
N VAL A 409 -11.58 14.78 -4.09
CA VAL A 409 -11.98 13.49 -4.68
C VAL A 409 -10.81 12.52 -4.67
N PHE A 410 -9.64 12.95 -5.13
CA PHE A 410 -8.43 12.12 -5.13
C PHE A 410 -8.03 11.65 -3.73
N ALA A 411 -8.06 12.53 -2.72
CA ALA A 411 -7.76 12.14 -1.34
C ALA A 411 -8.79 11.12 -0.82
N THR A 412 -10.08 11.34 -1.06
CA THR A 412 -11.15 10.41 -0.64
C THR A 412 -10.97 9.03 -1.24
N VAL A 413 -10.76 8.92 -2.55
CA VAL A 413 -10.58 7.61 -3.20
C VAL A 413 -9.29 6.92 -2.75
N THR A 414 -8.23 7.68 -2.47
CA THR A 414 -6.97 7.13 -1.93
C THR A 414 -7.16 6.61 -0.51
N LYS A 415 -7.95 7.28 0.33
CA LYS A 415 -8.31 6.81 1.68
C LYS A 415 -9.09 5.50 1.64
N LEU A 416 -10.10 5.41 0.77
CA LEU A 416 -10.90 4.19 0.60
C LEU A 416 -10.04 3.01 0.15
N ALA A 417 -9.11 3.24 -0.79
CA ALA A 417 -8.18 2.22 -1.25
C ALA A 417 -7.22 1.70 -0.16
N LEU A 418 -6.92 2.50 0.87
CA LEU A 418 -6.05 2.09 1.97
C LEU A 418 -6.74 1.15 2.96
N VAL A 419 -8.07 1.20 3.10
CA VAL A 419 -8.78 0.42 4.13
C VAL A 419 -8.54 -1.09 4.02
N PRO A 420 -8.67 -1.73 2.84
CA PRO A 420 -8.38 -3.15 2.70
C PRO A 420 -6.92 -3.51 3.02
N VAL A 421 -5.98 -2.63 2.67
CA VAL A 421 -4.55 -2.80 2.95
C VAL A 421 -4.30 -2.80 4.46
N LEU A 422 -4.87 -1.83 5.19
CA LEU A 422 -4.73 -1.76 6.64
C LEU A 422 -5.32 -2.99 7.33
N VAL A 423 -6.47 -3.50 6.88
CA VAL A 423 -7.05 -4.74 7.42
C VAL A 423 -6.14 -5.94 7.16
N MET A 424 -5.58 -6.07 5.95
CA MET A 424 -4.61 -7.14 5.66
C MET A 424 -3.34 -7.03 6.52
N TYR A 425 -2.88 -5.81 6.84
CA TYR A 425 -1.78 -5.62 7.78
C TYR A 425 -2.13 -6.12 9.18
N GLN A 426 -3.36 -5.92 9.67
CA GLN A 426 -3.77 -6.50 10.95
C GLN A 426 -3.69 -8.04 10.98
N LEU A 427 -3.86 -8.69 9.83
CA LEU A 427 -3.87 -10.16 9.74
C LEU A 427 -2.50 -10.78 9.53
N ALA A 428 -1.54 -10.05 8.96
CA ALA A 428 -0.27 -10.61 8.51
C ALA A 428 0.96 -9.75 8.77
N GLY A 429 0.79 -8.48 9.15
CA GLY A 429 1.88 -7.54 9.37
C GLY A 429 2.82 -8.00 10.47
N THR A 430 4.11 -8.11 10.13
CA THR A 430 5.12 -8.72 10.99
C THR A 430 5.97 -7.73 11.77
N ILE A 431 5.99 -6.48 11.32
CA ILE A 431 6.81 -5.38 11.81
C ILE A 431 5.97 -4.10 11.84
N PRO A 432 6.32 -3.08 12.66
CA PRO A 432 5.55 -1.84 12.75
C PRO A 432 5.56 -1.01 11.47
N ASP A 433 6.54 -1.20 10.58
CA ASP A 433 6.67 -0.47 9.33
C ASP A 433 5.46 -0.67 8.41
N ILE A 434 4.90 0.43 7.90
CA ILE A 434 3.75 0.44 6.98
C ILE A 434 4.16 0.15 5.53
N GLY A 435 5.46 0.19 5.22
CA GLY A 435 5.98 -0.01 3.88
C GLY A 435 5.76 1.18 2.93
N ILE A 436 6.49 1.15 1.81
CA ILE A 436 6.62 2.28 0.88
C ILE A 436 5.32 2.59 0.13
N ALA A 437 4.55 1.58 -0.27
CA ALA A 437 3.31 1.78 -1.04
C ALA A 437 2.23 2.49 -0.20
N ALA A 438 2.00 2.04 1.04
CA ALA A 438 1.07 2.69 1.96
C ALA A 438 1.58 4.08 2.38
N SER A 439 2.89 4.21 2.61
CA SER A 439 3.55 5.51 2.86
C SER A 439 3.30 6.51 1.74
N ALA A 440 3.41 6.07 0.48
CA ALA A 440 3.14 6.92 -0.67
C ALA A 440 1.68 7.39 -0.70
N ALA A 441 0.72 6.49 -0.47
CA ALA A 441 -0.70 6.84 -0.42
C ALA A 441 -1.01 7.81 0.74
N LEU A 442 -0.47 7.57 1.94
CA LEU A 442 -0.63 8.47 3.09
C LEU A 442 0.01 9.84 2.83
N GLY A 443 1.17 9.89 2.17
CA GLY A 443 1.79 11.15 1.77
C GLY A 443 0.95 11.92 0.76
N MET A 444 0.38 11.22 -0.21
CA MET A 444 -0.53 11.81 -1.20
C MET A 444 -1.84 12.34 -0.57
N ILE A 445 -2.34 11.69 0.48
CA ILE A 445 -3.48 12.18 1.29
C ILE A 445 -3.04 13.42 2.09
N ALA A 446 -1.92 13.35 2.80
CA ALA A 446 -1.38 14.44 3.60
C ALA A 446 -1.06 15.70 2.76
N ALA A 447 -0.74 15.55 1.48
CA ALA A 447 -0.56 16.66 0.54
C ALA A 447 -1.83 17.51 0.38
N ALA A 448 -3.02 16.91 0.50
CA ALA A 448 -4.31 17.59 0.38
C ALA A 448 -4.66 18.46 1.61
N HIS A 449 -3.88 18.37 2.69
CA HIS A 449 -4.02 19.20 3.89
C HIS A 449 -3.06 20.40 3.93
N THR A 450 -2.34 20.68 2.84
CA THR A 450 -1.39 21.81 2.77
C THR A 450 -2.12 23.14 2.94
N PRO A 451 -1.74 23.99 3.92
CA PRO A 451 -2.27 25.35 4.04
C PRO A 451 -1.92 26.17 2.80
N ARG A 452 -2.92 26.69 2.09
CA ARG A 452 -2.71 27.75 1.10
C ARG A 452 -2.77 29.11 1.80
N PRO A 453 -1.85 30.06 1.51
CA PRO A 453 -2.01 31.42 2.00
C PRO A 453 -3.35 31.97 1.51
N ALA A 454 -4.13 32.55 2.42
CA ALA A 454 -5.38 33.25 2.12
C ALA A 454 -5.04 34.48 1.25
N GLY A 455 -4.99 34.30 -0.07
CA GLY A 455 -4.29 35.26 -0.93
C GLY A 455 -4.60 35.18 -2.42
N ARG A 456 -5.89 34.99 -2.74
CA ARG A 456 -6.59 35.62 -3.88
C ARG A 456 -8.00 35.04 -3.82
N ALA A 457 -8.90 35.76 -3.15
CA ALA A 457 -10.29 35.68 -3.52
C ALA A 457 -10.33 35.81 -5.05
N ILE A 458 -10.81 34.78 -5.75
CA ILE A 458 -11.20 34.92 -7.14
C ILE A 458 -12.16 36.10 -7.12
N SER A 459 -11.73 37.25 -7.62
CA SER A 459 -12.60 38.39 -7.81
C SER A 459 -13.80 37.86 -8.57
N ARG A 460 -14.95 37.80 -7.92
CA ARG A 460 -16.21 37.54 -8.62
C ARG A 460 -16.21 38.50 -9.81
N PRO A 461 -16.43 38.02 -11.06
CA PRO A 461 -16.62 38.96 -12.16
C PRO A 461 -17.74 39.92 -11.73
N PRO A 462 -17.57 41.23 -11.94
CA PRO A 462 -18.61 42.19 -11.60
C PRO A 462 -19.91 41.75 -12.29
N PRO A 463 -21.07 41.87 -11.63
CA PRO A 463 -22.34 41.51 -12.24
C PRO A 463 -22.44 42.23 -13.59
N ALA A 464 -22.76 41.46 -14.64
CA ALA A 464 -22.95 42.00 -15.98
C ALA A 464 -23.95 43.16 -15.87
N GLY A 465 -23.49 44.37 -16.20
CA GLY A 465 -24.36 45.54 -16.25
C GLY A 465 -25.51 45.30 -17.22
N PRO A 466 -26.67 45.93 -17.00
CA PRO A 466 -27.83 45.74 -17.85
C PRO A 466 -27.49 46.04 -19.31
N ALA A 467 -27.87 45.12 -20.20
CA ALA A 467 -27.64 45.23 -21.64
C ALA A 467 -28.28 46.53 -22.18
N PRO A 468 -27.62 47.25 -23.11
CA PRO A 468 -28.18 48.45 -23.69
C PRO A 468 -29.42 48.11 -24.51
N ALA A 469 -30.51 48.84 -24.25
CA ALA A 469 -31.76 48.73 -24.96
C ALA A 469 -31.56 49.08 -26.45
N VAL A 470 -31.80 48.09 -27.32
CA VAL A 470 -31.86 48.31 -28.77
C VAL A 470 -33.17 49.03 -29.09
N SER A 471 -33.10 50.35 -29.28
CA SER A 471 -34.21 51.15 -29.81
C SER A 471 -34.41 50.79 -31.30
N ARG A 472 -35.49 50.07 -31.61
CA ARG A 472 -35.95 49.86 -32.98
C ARG A 472 -36.36 51.20 -33.59
N LEU A 473 -35.62 51.62 -34.61
CA LEU A 473 -36.07 52.63 -35.56
C LEU A 473 -37.24 52.03 -36.35
N SER A 474 -38.42 52.64 -36.23
CA SER A 474 -39.58 52.39 -37.05
C SER A 474 -39.49 53.27 -38.29
N GLU A 475 -39.30 52.66 -39.45
CA GLU A 475 -39.47 53.31 -40.75
C GLU A 475 -40.95 53.59 -41.04
N ALA A 476 -41.24 54.87 -41.31
CA ALA A 476 -42.14 55.47 -42.29
C ALA A 476 -43.49 54.79 -42.66
N ARG A 477 -44.58 55.57 -42.67
CA ARG A 477 -45.01 56.46 -43.79
C ARG A 477 -46.27 57.27 -43.41
N PRO A 478 -46.58 58.37 -44.12
CA PRO A 478 -47.85 59.09 -44.03
C PRO A 478 -49.04 58.27 -44.56
#